data_AF-A0A958BRY5-F1
#
_entry.id   AF-A0A958BRY5-F1
#
_cell.length_a   1.000
_cell.length_b   1.000
_cell.length_c   1.000
_cell.angle_alpha   90.00
_cell.angle_beta   90.00
_cell.angle_gamma   90.00
#
_symmetry.space_group_name_H-M   'P 1'
#
loop_
_entity.id
_entity.type
_entity.pdbx_description
1 polymer ?
#
loop_
_entity_poly.entity_id
_entity_poly.type
_entity_poly.pdbx_seq_one_letter_code
_entity_poly.pdbx_strand_id
1 'polypeptide(L)'
;MKQILSIAKKEINGYFSSPMALIFVGVFLAATLFTFFWVDTFFSRGIADVRPMFRWMPILLIFLVAALTMRQWSEEERSGTLEMLLTLPTQITQLVLGKFLGVMALVLVALALTLFLPITVSILGNLDWGPVIGGYLAAILLAAAYTAIGLFISSRTDNQIVSLILTGLLGGLFYLIGSQGVTAFVGDSLSEILRAFGTGSRFESIERGVIDLRDLVYYLSLTAAFLTLNVISLDSKRWSHGEKTAAYRRGLILTAALIVLNLIVLNVWLFKVSAVRLDLTEQREYSLSPVTRDLISNLQEPLLIRGYFSEKTHPLLAPLVPTIRDTLREYEIASNGNLIVEIVDPLQDPDKEAEANQTYGIQPTPLQASDRYGASIVNAYFDILVRYGDQNEVLNFSDLIEV
;
A
#
# COMPACT_ATOMS: atom_id res chain seq x y z
N MET A 1 28.52 -7.83 -10.83
CA MET A 1 27.31 -7.65 -11.68
C MET A 1 27.05 -8.82 -12.62
N LYS A 2 28.02 -9.27 -13.45
CA LYS A 2 27.81 -10.42 -14.38
C LYS A 2 27.28 -11.69 -13.70
N GLN A 3 27.82 -12.04 -12.53
CA GLN A 3 27.37 -13.22 -11.75
C GLN A 3 25.91 -13.08 -11.26
N ILE A 4 25.53 -11.92 -10.72
CA ILE A 4 24.16 -11.63 -10.25
C ILE A 4 23.16 -11.81 -11.39
N LEU A 5 23.43 -11.20 -12.55
CA LEU A 5 22.59 -11.31 -13.74
C LEU A 5 22.52 -12.74 -14.28
N SER A 6 23.63 -13.48 -14.22
CA SER A 6 23.65 -14.89 -14.63
C SER A 6 22.76 -15.75 -13.73
N ILE A 7 22.77 -15.49 -12.41
CA ILE A 7 21.90 -16.18 -11.45
C ILE A 7 20.44 -15.80 -11.71
N ALA A 8 20.14 -14.51 -11.84
CA ALA A 8 18.78 -14.05 -12.14
C ALA A 8 18.24 -14.65 -13.45
N LYS A 9 19.06 -14.70 -14.51
CA LYS A 9 18.68 -15.33 -15.78
C LYS A 9 18.41 -16.83 -15.64
N LYS A 10 19.20 -17.54 -14.83
CA LYS A 10 18.96 -18.96 -14.52
C LYS A 10 17.61 -19.14 -13.82
N GLU A 11 17.31 -18.31 -12.82
CA GLU A 11 16.04 -18.37 -12.07
C GLU A 11 14.85 -18.08 -13.00
N ILE A 12 14.92 -17.03 -13.82
CA ILE A 12 13.88 -16.68 -14.79
C ILE A 12 13.62 -17.85 -15.75
N ASN A 13 14.66 -18.45 -16.32
CA ASN A 13 14.52 -19.61 -17.19
C ASN A 13 13.91 -20.82 -16.44
N GLY A 14 14.25 -21.00 -15.16
CA GLY A 14 13.65 -22.01 -14.30
C GLY A 14 12.15 -21.80 -14.06
N TYR A 15 11.71 -20.54 -13.96
CA TYR A 15 10.30 -20.22 -13.81
C TYR A 15 9.50 -20.45 -15.09
N PHE A 16 10.00 -20.00 -16.25
CA PHE A 16 9.29 -20.18 -17.52
C PHE A 16 9.32 -21.61 -18.06
N SER A 17 10.23 -22.46 -17.58
CA SER A 17 10.26 -23.89 -17.92
C SER A 17 9.32 -24.73 -17.05
N SER A 18 8.82 -24.20 -15.94
CA SER A 18 7.89 -24.89 -15.04
C SER A 18 6.47 -24.31 -15.14
N PRO A 19 5.42 -25.13 -15.24
CA PRO A 19 4.04 -24.65 -15.26
C PRO A 19 3.63 -23.88 -14.00
N MET A 20 4.30 -24.10 -12.87
CA MET A 20 3.92 -23.53 -11.57
C MET A 20 3.94 -22.00 -11.57
N ALA A 21 4.96 -21.38 -12.16
CA ALA A 21 5.07 -19.92 -12.20
C ALA A 21 3.92 -19.29 -12.98
N LEU A 22 3.59 -19.89 -14.14
CA LEU A 22 2.48 -19.46 -14.98
C LEU A 22 1.13 -19.63 -14.29
N ILE A 23 0.95 -20.71 -13.52
CA ILE A 23 -0.27 -20.92 -12.73
C ILE A 23 -0.44 -19.81 -11.68
N PHE A 24 0.60 -19.49 -10.90
CA PHE A 24 0.48 -18.43 -9.88
C PHE A 24 0.25 -17.05 -10.48
N VAL A 25 0.94 -16.71 -11.59
CA VAL A 25 0.69 -15.47 -12.33
C VAL A 25 -0.75 -15.46 -12.89
N GLY A 26 -1.21 -16.57 -13.47
CA GLY A 26 -2.58 -16.69 -13.99
C GLY A 26 -3.65 -16.54 -12.91
N VAL A 27 -3.45 -17.15 -11.74
CA VAL A 27 -4.34 -17.01 -10.58
C VAL A 27 -4.34 -15.57 -10.07
N PHE A 28 -3.17 -14.93 -9.98
CA PHE A 28 -3.07 -13.51 -9.62
C PHE A 28 -3.86 -12.62 -10.60
N LEU A 29 -3.67 -12.81 -11.91
CA LEU A 29 -4.41 -12.05 -12.93
C LEU A 29 -5.92 -12.29 -12.86
N ALA A 30 -6.33 -13.55 -12.70
CA ALA A 30 -7.75 -13.89 -12.56
C ALA A 30 -8.36 -13.26 -11.30
N ALA A 31 -7.64 -13.28 -10.17
CA ALA A 31 -8.07 -12.63 -8.94
C ALA A 31 -8.16 -11.11 -9.11
N THR A 32 -7.16 -10.47 -9.75
CA THR A 32 -7.20 -9.03 -10.05
C THR A 32 -8.41 -8.67 -10.91
N LEU A 33 -8.68 -9.44 -11.97
CA LEU A 33 -9.84 -9.23 -12.85
C LEU A 33 -11.17 -9.43 -12.10
N PHE A 34 -11.27 -10.49 -11.31
CA PHE A 34 -12.46 -10.79 -10.52
C PHE A 34 -12.76 -9.67 -9.52
N THR A 35 -11.75 -9.23 -8.78
CA THR A 35 -11.91 -8.15 -7.80
C THR A 35 -12.28 -6.83 -8.48
N PHE A 36 -11.59 -6.47 -9.56
CA PHE A 36 -11.85 -5.23 -10.28
C PHE A 36 -13.27 -5.16 -10.87
N PHE A 37 -13.72 -6.21 -11.55
CA PHE A 37 -15.02 -6.19 -12.22
C PHE A 37 -16.19 -6.57 -11.32
N TRP A 38 -15.99 -7.47 -10.36
CA TRP A 38 -17.07 -8.07 -9.57
C TRP A 38 -17.18 -7.51 -8.17
N VAL A 39 -16.06 -7.39 -7.44
CA VAL A 39 -16.06 -6.92 -6.04
C VAL A 39 -16.32 -5.42 -5.99
N ASP A 40 -15.56 -4.63 -6.76
CA ASP A 40 -15.70 -3.16 -6.81
C ASP A 40 -16.67 -2.68 -7.91
N THR A 41 -17.45 -3.61 -8.48
CA THR A 41 -18.57 -3.38 -9.41
C THR A 41 -18.29 -2.27 -10.43
N PHE A 42 -17.14 -2.31 -11.11
CA PHE A 42 -16.62 -1.23 -11.98
C PHE A 42 -17.69 -0.55 -12.86
N PHE A 43 -18.51 -1.34 -13.57
CA PHE A 43 -19.53 -0.81 -14.49
C PHE A 43 -20.68 -0.05 -13.81
N SER A 44 -20.93 -0.28 -12.52
CA SER A 44 -21.99 0.40 -11.76
C SER A 44 -21.57 1.78 -11.26
N ARG A 45 -20.26 2.06 -11.15
CA ARG A 45 -19.72 3.32 -10.61
C ARG A 45 -19.83 4.48 -11.58
N GLY A 46 -20.00 4.21 -12.88
CA GLY A 46 -20.16 5.26 -13.90
C GLY A 46 -18.94 6.16 -14.11
N ILE A 47 -17.77 5.83 -13.54
CA ILE A 47 -16.54 6.61 -13.65
C ILE A 47 -15.36 5.76 -14.14
N ALA A 48 -14.47 6.37 -14.92
CA ALA A 48 -13.25 5.73 -15.43
C ALA A 48 -12.12 5.81 -14.40
N ASP A 49 -12.14 4.92 -13.40
CA ASP A 49 -11.18 4.91 -12.30
C ASP A 49 -10.63 3.51 -11.98
N VAL A 50 -9.30 3.42 -11.93
CA VAL A 50 -8.54 2.19 -11.65
C VAL A 50 -8.11 2.05 -10.20
N ARG A 51 -8.33 3.06 -9.32
CA ARG A 51 -7.94 3.00 -7.90
C ARG A 51 -8.37 1.69 -7.21
N PRO A 52 -9.61 1.17 -7.38
CA PRO A 52 -9.98 -0.07 -6.69
C PRO A 52 -9.14 -1.30 -7.07
N MET A 53 -8.56 -1.33 -8.27
CA MET A 53 -7.60 -2.36 -8.65
C MET A 53 -6.39 -2.35 -7.70
N PHE A 54 -5.88 -1.16 -7.38
CA PHE A 54 -4.73 -0.96 -6.51
C PHE A 54 -5.06 -1.20 -5.03
N ARG A 55 -6.26 -0.84 -4.56
CA ARG A 55 -6.70 -1.11 -3.19
C ARG A 55 -6.53 -2.57 -2.76
N TRP A 56 -6.78 -3.52 -3.67
CA TRP A 56 -6.62 -4.96 -3.41
C TRP A 56 -5.24 -5.52 -3.73
N MET A 57 -4.42 -4.75 -4.45
CA MET A 57 -3.08 -5.16 -4.89
C MET A 57 -2.18 -5.60 -3.73
N PRO A 58 -2.16 -4.96 -2.55
CA PRO A 58 -1.34 -5.41 -1.43
C PRO A 58 -1.63 -6.85 -1.00
N ILE A 59 -2.91 -7.20 -0.90
CA ILE A 59 -3.34 -8.53 -0.47
C ILE A 59 -2.99 -9.56 -1.54
N LEU A 60 -3.30 -9.26 -2.81
CA LEU A 60 -2.99 -10.15 -3.93
C LEU A 60 -1.47 -10.38 -4.08
N LEU A 61 -0.65 -9.34 -3.87
CA LEU A 61 0.80 -9.43 -3.89
C LEU A 61 1.35 -10.27 -2.75
N ILE A 62 0.77 -10.23 -1.55
CA ILE A 62 1.19 -11.13 -0.45
C ILE A 62 1.10 -12.58 -0.89
N PHE A 63 -0.04 -12.99 -1.47
CA PHE A 63 -0.24 -14.37 -1.92
C PHE A 63 0.66 -14.73 -3.11
N LEU A 64 0.75 -13.86 -4.12
CA LEU A 64 1.61 -14.08 -5.27
C LEU A 64 3.07 -14.24 -4.83
N VAL A 65 3.58 -13.29 -4.05
CA VAL A 65 4.99 -13.29 -3.63
C VAL A 65 5.28 -14.47 -2.71
N ALA A 66 4.42 -14.77 -1.74
CA ALA A 66 4.58 -15.95 -0.88
C ALA A 66 4.69 -17.24 -1.70
N ALA A 67 3.85 -17.40 -2.73
CA ALA A 67 3.91 -18.55 -3.63
C ALA A 67 5.16 -18.59 -4.51
N LEU A 68 5.67 -17.44 -4.96
CA LEU A 68 6.87 -17.37 -5.81
C LEU A 68 8.18 -17.55 -5.02
N THR A 69 8.22 -17.09 -3.77
CA THR A 69 9.40 -17.17 -2.90
C THR A 69 9.47 -18.45 -2.10
N MET A 70 8.35 -19.16 -1.87
CA MET A 70 8.32 -20.29 -0.93
C MET A 70 9.44 -21.30 -1.21
N ARG A 71 9.66 -21.59 -2.49
CA ARG A 71 10.54 -22.65 -3.00
C ARG A 71 12.01 -22.24 -3.15
N GLN A 72 12.29 -20.93 -3.14
CA GLN A 72 13.57 -20.38 -3.59
C GLN A 72 14.79 -20.89 -2.82
N TRP A 73 14.66 -21.06 -1.51
CA TRP A 73 15.70 -21.66 -0.66
C TRP A 73 15.25 -22.97 -0.03
N SER A 74 13.98 -23.09 0.35
CA SER A 74 13.48 -24.28 1.04
C SER A 74 13.61 -25.56 0.22
N GLU A 75 13.49 -25.49 -1.11
CA GLU A 75 13.68 -26.66 -1.97
C GLU A 75 15.15 -27.03 -2.14
N GLU A 76 16.04 -26.04 -2.20
CA GLU A 76 17.48 -26.29 -2.24
C GLU A 76 17.97 -26.93 -0.93
N GLU A 77 17.40 -26.48 0.20
CA GLU A 77 17.65 -27.06 1.51
C GLU A 77 17.09 -28.49 1.62
N ARG A 78 15.82 -28.70 1.24
CA ARG A 78 15.19 -30.02 1.25
C ARG A 78 15.87 -31.03 0.34
N SER A 79 16.40 -30.58 -0.79
CA SER A 79 17.12 -31.43 -1.77
C SER A 79 18.60 -31.64 -1.42
N GLY A 80 19.13 -30.98 -0.38
CA GLY A 80 20.55 -31.02 -0.02
C GLY A 80 21.48 -30.29 -1.00
N THR A 81 20.92 -29.65 -2.04
CA THR A 81 21.71 -28.92 -3.05
C THR A 81 22.23 -27.57 -2.54
N LEU A 82 21.67 -27.07 -1.43
CA LEU A 82 22.11 -25.85 -0.78
C LEU A 82 23.59 -25.91 -0.38
N GLU A 83 24.09 -27.05 0.10
CA GLU A 83 25.49 -27.21 0.50
C GLU A 83 26.43 -27.03 -0.70
N MET A 84 26.10 -27.65 -1.83
CA MET A 84 26.85 -27.49 -3.08
C MET A 84 26.84 -26.03 -3.53
N LEU A 85 25.69 -25.36 -3.50
CA LEU A 85 25.57 -23.96 -3.88
C LEU A 85 26.41 -23.04 -2.98
N LEU A 86 26.50 -23.34 -1.68
CA LEU A 86 27.30 -22.58 -0.74
C LEU A 86 28.83 -22.81 -0.90
N THR A 87 29.25 -23.95 -1.46
CA THR A 87 30.68 -24.22 -1.77
C THR A 87 31.19 -23.57 -3.05
N LEU A 88 30.29 -23.07 -3.91
CA LEU A 88 30.69 -22.38 -5.14
C LEU A 88 31.46 -21.09 -4.82
N PRO A 89 32.39 -20.65 -5.69
CA PRO A 89 33.15 -19.41 -5.52
C PRO A 89 32.30 -18.16 -5.85
N THR A 90 31.10 -18.09 -5.29
CA THR A 90 30.15 -16.99 -5.44
C THR A 90 29.84 -16.39 -4.08
N GLN A 91 29.78 -15.07 -4.01
CA GLN A 91 29.44 -14.37 -2.76
C GLN A 91 27.96 -14.61 -2.42
N ILE A 92 27.64 -14.84 -1.14
CA ILE A 92 26.27 -15.06 -0.66
C ILE A 92 25.36 -13.88 -1.03
N THR A 93 25.87 -12.65 -0.93
CA THR A 93 25.16 -11.43 -1.34
C THR A 93 24.74 -11.47 -2.80
N GLN A 94 25.57 -12.00 -3.70
CA GLN A 94 25.26 -12.11 -5.12
C GLN A 94 24.21 -13.19 -5.40
N LEU A 95 24.22 -14.28 -4.63
CA LEU A 95 23.20 -15.33 -4.70
C LEU A 95 21.82 -14.79 -4.27
N VAL A 96 21.78 -14.11 -3.13
CA VAL A 96 20.54 -13.50 -2.60
C VAL A 96 20.00 -12.45 -3.58
N LEU A 97 20.85 -11.54 -4.07
CA LEU A 97 20.43 -10.52 -5.04
C LEU A 97 20.00 -11.14 -6.38
N GLY A 98 20.65 -12.21 -6.82
CA GLY A 98 20.29 -12.91 -8.06
C GLY A 98 18.89 -13.54 -7.98
N LYS A 99 18.59 -14.24 -6.87
CA LYS A 99 17.26 -14.81 -6.62
C LYS A 99 16.19 -13.73 -6.43
N PHE A 100 16.51 -12.67 -5.70
CA PHE A 100 15.63 -11.50 -5.57
C PHE A 100 15.25 -10.91 -6.92
N LEU A 101 16.22 -10.64 -7.79
CA LEU A 101 15.96 -10.12 -9.14
C LEU A 101 15.18 -11.11 -10.01
N GLY A 102 15.42 -12.42 -9.85
CA GLY A 102 14.66 -13.46 -10.56
C GLY A 102 13.18 -13.46 -10.20
N VAL A 103 12.85 -13.41 -8.90
CA VAL A 103 11.46 -13.31 -8.42
C VAL A 103 10.84 -11.97 -8.83
N MET A 104 11.57 -10.87 -8.65
CA MET A 104 11.09 -9.54 -9.02
C MET A 104 10.78 -9.43 -10.50
N ALA A 105 11.58 -10.03 -11.38
CA ALA A 105 11.29 -10.05 -12.81
C ALA A 105 9.95 -10.73 -13.11
N LEU A 106 9.63 -11.84 -12.43
CA LEU A 106 8.36 -12.53 -12.61
C LEU A 106 7.17 -11.72 -12.07
N VAL A 107 7.34 -11.04 -10.93
CA VAL A 107 6.32 -10.13 -10.39
C VAL A 107 6.11 -8.92 -11.32
N LEU A 108 7.20 -8.37 -11.88
CA LEU A 108 7.11 -7.29 -12.86
C LEU A 108 6.37 -7.73 -14.13
N VAL A 109 6.57 -8.97 -14.59
CA VAL A 109 5.78 -9.53 -15.70
C VAL A 109 4.30 -9.62 -15.29
N ALA A 110 3.99 -10.10 -14.08
CA ALA A 110 2.61 -10.17 -13.61
C ALA A 110 1.93 -8.78 -13.54
N LEU A 111 2.63 -7.76 -13.02
CA LEU A 111 2.15 -6.37 -13.00
C LEU A 111 2.09 -5.75 -14.40
N ALA A 112 3.01 -6.08 -15.30
CA ALA A 112 2.94 -5.60 -16.68
C ALA A 112 1.71 -6.16 -17.40
N LEU A 113 1.31 -7.40 -17.12
CA LEU A 113 0.11 -8.00 -17.67
C LEU A 113 -1.18 -7.35 -17.14
N THR A 114 -1.16 -6.72 -15.95
CA THR A 114 -2.32 -5.95 -15.47
C THR A 114 -2.47 -4.59 -16.14
N LEU A 115 -1.44 -4.06 -16.83
CA LEU A 115 -1.52 -2.77 -17.54
C LEU A 115 -2.61 -2.73 -18.61
N PHE A 116 -3.01 -3.89 -19.12
CA PHE A 116 -4.14 -4.01 -20.03
C PHE A 116 -5.42 -3.37 -19.46
N LEU A 117 -5.67 -3.46 -18.15
CA LEU A 117 -6.84 -2.86 -17.51
C LEU A 117 -6.85 -1.33 -17.62
N PRO A 118 -5.86 -0.58 -17.09
CA PRO A 118 -5.79 0.87 -17.27
C PRO A 118 -5.87 1.31 -18.73
N ILE A 119 -5.22 0.59 -19.65
CA ILE A 119 -5.27 0.90 -21.07
C ILE A 119 -6.71 0.81 -21.59
N THR A 120 -7.44 -0.28 -21.27
CA THR A 120 -8.85 -0.40 -21.67
C THR A 120 -9.71 0.71 -21.04
N VAL A 121 -9.51 1.02 -19.76
CA VAL A 121 -10.26 2.08 -19.08
C VAL A 121 -10.01 3.46 -19.70
N SER A 122 -8.77 3.77 -20.08
CA SER A 122 -8.42 5.02 -20.77
C SER A 122 -9.03 5.17 -22.16
N ILE A 123 -9.38 4.07 -22.82
CA ILE A 123 -10.06 4.10 -24.11
C ILE A 123 -11.56 4.34 -23.90
N LEU A 124 -12.12 3.84 -22.79
CA LEU A 124 -13.54 3.94 -22.47
C LEU A 124 -13.94 5.26 -21.82
N GLY A 125 -13.01 5.97 -21.17
CA GLY A 125 -13.29 7.25 -20.51
C GLY A 125 -12.04 8.06 -20.17
N ASN A 126 -12.25 9.19 -19.49
CA ASN A 126 -11.17 10.11 -19.13
C ASN A 126 -10.46 9.62 -17.85
N LEU A 127 -9.45 8.76 -18.03
CA LEU A 127 -8.67 8.19 -16.94
C LEU A 127 -7.48 9.08 -16.57
N ASP A 128 -7.36 9.47 -15.31
CA ASP A 128 -6.15 10.10 -14.78
C ASP A 128 -5.01 9.07 -14.68
N TRP A 129 -3.91 9.33 -15.39
CA TRP A 129 -2.71 8.50 -15.40
C TRP A 129 -1.82 8.68 -14.16
N GLY A 130 -1.99 9.75 -13.39
CA GLY A 130 -1.24 10.00 -12.16
C GLY A 130 -1.39 8.88 -11.13
N PRO A 131 -2.62 8.58 -10.67
CA PRO A 131 -2.90 7.44 -9.78
C PRO A 131 -2.48 6.09 -10.39
N VAL A 132 -2.55 5.93 -11.72
CA VAL A 132 -2.07 4.71 -12.40
C VAL A 132 -0.57 4.51 -12.16
N ILE A 133 0.24 5.52 -12.46
CA ILE A 133 1.70 5.46 -12.31
C ILE A 133 2.08 5.31 -10.83
N GLY A 134 1.44 6.07 -9.94
CA GLY A 134 1.62 5.98 -8.50
C GLY A 134 1.32 4.57 -7.97
N GLY A 135 0.16 4.01 -8.32
CA GLY A 135 -0.25 2.67 -7.92
C GLY A 135 0.71 1.57 -8.40
N TYR A 136 1.21 1.65 -9.64
CA TYR A 136 2.21 0.69 -10.14
C TYR A 136 3.57 0.83 -9.43
N LEU A 137 4.03 2.06 -9.19
CA LEU A 137 5.25 2.30 -8.43
C LEU A 137 5.12 1.73 -7.01
N ALA A 138 4.00 1.99 -6.34
CA ALA A 138 3.69 1.45 -5.02
C ALA A 138 3.69 -0.08 -5.03
N ALA A 139 3.06 -0.69 -6.05
CA ALA A 139 2.99 -2.15 -6.21
C ALA A 139 4.38 -2.78 -6.39
N ILE A 140 5.26 -2.14 -7.18
CA ILE A 140 6.65 -2.61 -7.38
C ILE A 140 7.45 -2.52 -6.07
N LEU A 141 7.36 -1.41 -5.36
CA LEU A 141 8.06 -1.20 -4.08
C LEU A 141 7.56 -2.17 -3.00
N LEU A 142 6.25 -2.38 -2.93
CA LEU A 142 5.62 -3.33 -2.02
C LEU A 142 6.01 -4.78 -2.35
N ALA A 143 5.99 -5.15 -3.64
CA ALA A 143 6.44 -6.45 -4.11
C ALA A 143 7.91 -6.70 -3.77
N ALA A 144 8.77 -5.68 -3.87
CA ALA A 144 10.17 -5.79 -3.47
C ALA A 144 10.31 -6.10 -1.97
N ALA A 145 9.57 -5.38 -1.12
CA ALA A 145 9.59 -5.62 0.32
C ALA A 145 9.10 -7.02 0.68
N TYR A 146 7.95 -7.45 0.13
CA TYR A 146 7.42 -8.79 0.37
C TYR A 146 8.32 -9.89 -0.20
N THR A 147 9.00 -9.64 -1.33
CA THR A 147 9.93 -10.62 -1.92
C THR A 147 11.15 -10.80 -1.02
N ALA A 148 11.68 -9.71 -0.46
CA ALA A 148 12.78 -9.77 0.50
C ALA A 148 12.38 -10.55 1.76
N ILE A 149 11.18 -10.30 2.29
CA ILE A 149 10.61 -11.04 3.43
C ILE A 149 10.48 -12.53 3.10
N GLY A 150 9.85 -12.86 1.97
CA GLY A 150 9.63 -14.25 1.57
C GLY A 150 10.91 -15.03 1.31
N LEU A 151 11.93 -14.39 0.73
CA LEU A 151 13.24 -15.00 0.55
C LEU A 151 13.96 -15.23 1.90
N PHE A 152 13.84 -14.31 2.86
CA PHE A 152 14.39 -14.51 4.19
C PHE A 152 13.72 -15.68 4.93
N ILE A 153 12.39 -15.76 4.88
CA ILE A 153 11.65 -16.86 5.51
C ILE A 153 11.99 -18.19 4.85
N SER A 154 12.02 -18.24 3.51
CA SER A 154 12.37 -19.44 2.76
C SER A 154 13.76 -19.96 3.12
N SER A 155 14.73 -19.11 3.47
CA SER A 155 16.07 -19.58 3.88
C SER A 155 16.14 -20.13 5.31
N ARG A 156 15.08 -19.96 6.10
CA ARG A 156 14.96 -20.42 7.50
C ARG A 156 14.14 -21.70 7.64
N THR A 157 13.59 -22.25 6.55
CA THR A 157 12.71 -23.42 6.54
C THR A 157 13.08 -24.35 5.40
N ASP A 158 13.03 -25.65 5.66
CA ASP A 158 13.18 -26.73 4.68
C ASP A 158 11.85 -27.11 4.02
N ASN A 159 10.73 -26.58 4.51
CA ASN A 159 9.40 -26.88 4.00
C ASN A 159 8.77 -25.69 3.24
N GLN A 160 8.43 -25.92 1.96
CA GLN A 160 7.78 -24.95 1.08
C GLN A 160 6.44 -24.45 1.64
N ILE A 161 5.62 -25.32 2.22
CA ILE A 161 4.30 -24.95 2.75
C ILE A 161 4.44 -24.02 3.95
N VAL A 162 5.37 -24.35 4.87
CA VAL A 162 5.68 -23.50 6.03
C VAL A 162 6.22 -22.14 5.58
N SER A 163 7.08 -22.14 4.56
CA SER A 163 7.62 -20.92 3.94
C SER A 163 6.50 -20.01 3.40
N LEU A 164 5.55 -20.59 2.67
CA LEU A 164 4.39 -19.87 2.12
C LEU A 164 3.54 -19.27 3.24
N ILE A 165 3.18 -20.08 4.24
CA ILE A 165 2.30 -19.63 5.35
C ILE A 165 2.97 -18.51 6.14
N LEU A 166 4.23 -18.67 6.52
CA LEU A 166 4.95 -17.65 7.30
C LEU A 166 5.14 -16.36 6.50
N THR A 167 5.40 -16.45 5.18
CA THR A 167 5.49 -15.27 4.32
C THR A 167 4.15 -14.56 4.21
N GLY A 168 3.07 -15.31 4.02
CA GLY A 168 1.71 -14.77 4.02
C GLY A 168 1.34 -14.08 5.33
N LEU A 169 1.65 -14.71 6.47
CA LEU A 169 1.38 -14.17 7.80
C LEU A 169 2.20 -12.91 8.09
N LEU A 170 3.50 -12.89 7.82
CA LEU A 170 4.31 -11.69 8.04
C LEU A 170 3.92 -10.57 7.07
N GLY A 171 3.66 -10.86 5.80
CA GLY A 171 3.15 -9.88 4.85
C GLY A 171 1.80 -9.30 5.29
N GLY A 172 0.88 -10.16 5.73
CA GLY A 172 -0.41 -9.76 6.29
C GLY A 172 -0.29 -8.92 7.55
N LEU A 173 0.64 -9.26 8.45
CA LEU A 173 0.91 -8.47 9.65
C LEU A 173 1.40 -7.07 9.30
N PHE A 174 2.38 -6.93 8.40
CA PHE A 174 2.84 -5.62 7.94
C PHE A 174 1.73 -4.79 7.27
N TYR A 175 0.84 -5.44 6.54
CA TYR A 175 -0.33 -4.79 5.94
C TYR A 175 -1.32 -4.28 7.00
N LEU A 176 -1.62 -5.10 8.02
CA LEU A 176 -2.63 -4.79 9.04
C LEU A 176 -2.16 -3.76 10.08
N ILE A 177 -0.87 -3.72 10.40
CA ILE A 177 -0.29 -2.90 11.49
C ILE A 177 -0.65 -1.41 11.39
N GLY A 178 -0.94 -0.86 10.20
CA GLY A 178 -1.34 0.54 10.02
C GLY A 178 -2.77 0.75 9.52
N SER A 179 -3.59 -0.30 9.48
CA SER A 179 -4.95 -0.22 8.96
C SER A 179 -5.89 0.53 9.90
N GLN A 180 -6.93 1.16 9.35
CA GLN A 180 -7.96 1.86 10.15
C GLN A 180 -8.60 0.93 11.18
N GLY A 181 -8.82 -0.34 10.82
CA GLY A 181 -9.37 -1.35 11.72
C GLY A 181 -8.50 -1.63 12.95
N VAL A 182 -7.17 -1.65 12.83
CA VAL A 182 -6.29 -1.89 13.99
C VAL A 182 -6.04 -0.61 14.78
N THR A 183 -5.88 0.51 14.07
CA THR A 183 -5.57 1.81 14.68
C THR A 183 -6.73 2.40 15.47
N ALA A 184 -7.98 2.02 15.16
CA ALA A 184 -9.16 2.44 15.92
C ALA A 184 -9.23 1.87 17.35
N PHE A 185 -8.58 0.73 17.63
CA PHE A 185 -8.56 0.11 18.96
C PHE A 185 -7.40 0.61 19.83
N VAL A 186 -6.59 1.53 19.32
CA VAL A 186 -5.31 1.91 19.91
C VAL A 186 -5.28 3.45 20.05
N GLY A 187 -4.83 3.98 21.19
CA GLY A 187 -4.83 5.43 21.45
C GLY A 187 -4.00 6.24 20.43
N ASP A 188 -4.30 7.53 20.31
CA ASP A 188 -3.83 8.42 19.21
C ASP A 188 -2.31 8.38 18.97
N SER A 189 -1.49 8.42 20.02
CA SER A 189 -0.02 8.40 19.85
C SER A 189 0.51 7.08 19.31
N LEU A 190 -0.12 5.96 19.67
CA LEU A 190 0.26 4.64 19.16
C LEU A 190 -0.33 4.42 17.76
N SER A 191 -1.49 5.00 17.45
CA SER A 191 -2.11 4.92 16.13
C SER A 191 -1.24 5.58 15.04
N GLU A 192 -0.60 6.72 15.35
CA GLU A 192 0.35 7.37 14.44
C GLU A 192 1.60 6.52 14.16
N ILE A 193 2.17 5.91 15.21
CA ILE A 193 3.34 5.04 15.08
C ILE A 193 2.97 3.80 14.23
N LEU A 194 1.84 3.19 14.52
CA LEU A 194 1.31 2.04 13.79
C LEU A 194 1.08 2.36 12.31
N ARG A 195 0.48 3.52 12.01
CA ARG A 195 0.34 4.02 10.62
C ARG A 195 1.68 4.26 9.95
N ALA A 196 2.71 4.64 10.70
CA ALA A 196 4.04 4.85 10.15
C ALA A 196 4.72 3.55 9.69
N PHE A 197 4.46 2.43 10.38
CA PHE A 197 4.98 1.09 10.07
C PHE A 197 4.08 0.24 9.16
N GLY A 198 2.82 0.61 8.98
CA GLY A 198 1.92 -0.12 8.09
C GLY A 198 2.35 -0.03 6.62
N THR A 199 2.51 -1.16 5.94
CA THR A 199 2.71 -1.16 4.48
C THR A 199 1.42 -0.77 3.77
N GLY A 200 0.25 -1.17 4.28
CA GLY A 200 -1.05 -0.81 3.70
C GLY A 200 -1.32 0.70 3.69
N SER A 201 -1.11 1.38 4.82
CA SER A 201 -1.34 2.83 4.95
C SER A 201 -0.43 3.65 4.03
N ARG A 202 0.84 3.23 3.89
CA ARG A 202 1.82 3.85 2.99
C ARG A 202 1.48 3.60 1.53
N PHE A 203 0.93 2.43 1.20
CA PHE A 203 0.46 2.11 -0.14
C PHE A 203 -0.72 2.99 -0.55
N GLU A 204 -1.71 3.17 0.33
CA GLU A 204 -2.89 4.03 0.09
C GLU A 204 -2.48 5.49 -0.21
N SER A 205 -1.41 5.98 0.42
CA SER A 205 -0.89 7.33 0.13
C SER A 205 -0.37 7.45 -1.31
N ILE A 206 0.42 6.48 -1.78
CA ILE A 206 1.02 6.50 -3.12
C ILE A 206 -0.02 6.20 -4.22
N GLU A 207 -1.00 5.34 -3.93
CA GLU A 207 -2.09 4.98 -4.87
C GLU A 207 -2.89 6.21 -5.33
N ARG A 208 -2.99 7.25 -4.51
CA ARG A 208 -3.66 8.51 -4.85
C ARG A 208 -2.90 9.36 -5.86
N GLY A 209 -1.70 8.94 -6.28
CA GLY A 209 -0.85 9.71 -7.20
C GLY A 209 0.10 10.69 -6.49
N VAL A 210 0.11 10.71 -5.16
CA VAL A 210 1.04 11.53 -4.36
C VAL A 210 2.22 10.69 -3.90
N ILE A 211 3.40 10.98 -4.45
CA ILE A 211 4.64 10.27 -4.12
C ILE A 211 5.38 11.03 -3.02
N ASP A 212 5.38 10.48 -1.81
CA ASP A 212 6.21 10.94 -0.70
C ASP A 212 7.57 10.21 -0.68
N LEU A 213 8.66 10.96 -0.53
CA LEU A 213 10.00 10.37 -0.37
C LEU A 213 10.07 9.40 0.83
N ARG A 214 9.28 9.67 1.87
CA ARG A 214 9.19 8.86 3.09
C ARG A 214 8.72 7.44 2.80
N ASP A 215 7.72 7.30 1.92
CA ASP A 215 7.13 6.01 1.61
C ASP A 215 8.09 5.19 0.73
N LEU A 216 8.78 5.86 -0.20
CA LEU A 216 9.83 5.23 -1.02
C LEU A 216 10.98 4.71 -0.16
N VAL A 217 11.51 5.55 0.73
CA VAL A 217 12.61 5.15 1.64
C VAL A 217 12.15 4.03 2.57
N TYR A 218 10.91 4.06 3.05
CA TYR A 218 10.35 2.98 3.86
C TYR A 218 10.42 1.63 3.15
N TYR A 219 9.85 1.49 1.96
CA TYR A 219 9.88 0.23 1.22
C TYR A 219 11.30 -0.24 0.85
N LEU A 220 12.17 0.68 0.45
CA LEU A 220 13.56 0.37 0.13
C LEU A 220 14.34 -0.08 1.37
N SER A 221 14.11 0.56 2.51
CA SER A 221 14.74 0.19 3.78
C SER A 221 14.26 -1.17 4.28
N LEU A 222 12.96 -1.46 4.15
CA LEU A 222 12.38 -2.75 4.52
C LEU A 222 12.96 -3.87 3.64
N THR A 223 13.04 -3.61 2.33
CA THR A 223 13.68 -4.52 1.36
C THR A 223 15.14 -4.79 1.74
N ALA A 224 15.93 -3.73 1.98
CA ALA A 224 17.36 -3.85 2.32
C ALA A 224 17.58 -4.58 3.65
N ALA A 225 16.75 -4.32 4.66
CA ALA A 225 16.81 -5.00 5.96
C ALA A 225 16.60 -6.51 5.79
N PHE A 226 15.52 -6.93 5.11
CA PHE A 226 15.23 -8.36 4.93
C PHE A 226 16.21 -9.07 3.99
N LEU A 227 16.76 -8.40 2.97
CA LEU A 227 17.84 -8.97 2.17
C LEU A 227 19.11 -9.17 2.99
N THR A 228 19.44 -8.23 3.88
CA THR A 228 20.57 -8.36 4.80
C THR A 228 20.36 -9.53 5.75
N LEU A 229 19.16 -9.66 6.33
CA LEU A 229 18.78 -10.80 7.17
C LEU A 229 18.88 -12.13 6.42
N ASN A 230 18.54 -12.16 5.13
CA ASN A 230 18.67 -13.35 4.31
C ASN A 230 20.14 -13.77 4.09
N VAL A 231 21.02 -12.79 3.81
CA VAL A 231 22.46 -13.05 3.70
C VAL A 231 23.01 -13.68 4.97
N ILE A 232 22.63 -13.16 6.14
CA ILE A 232 23.05 -13.69 7.44
C ILE A 232 22.46 -15.09 7.67
N SER A 233 21.18 -15.30 7.33
CA SER A 233 20.53 -16.60 7.45
C SER A 233 21.32 -17.68 6.72
N LEU A 234 21.75 -17.41 5.49
CA LEU A 234 22.55 -18.35 4.70
C LEU A 234 24.00 -18.47 5.19
N ASP A 235 24.63 -17.37 5.59
CA ASP A 235 26.00 -17.41 6.15
C ASP A 235 26.03 -18.19 7.46
N SER A 236 24.97 -18.09 8.26
CA SER A 236 24.85 -18.82 9.53
C SER A 236 24.88 -20.33 9.39
N LYS A 237 24.48 -20.86 8.22
CA LYS A 237 24.58 -22.30 7.90
C LYS A 237 26.01 -22.78 7.71
N ARG A 238 26.98 -21.86 7.52
CA ARG A 238 28.42 -22.17 7.39
C ARG A 238 29.19 -22.02 8.70
N TRP A 239 28.53 -21.57 9.78
CA TRP A 239 29.21 -21.24 11.01
C TRP A 239 29.73 -22.48 11.73
N SER A 240 31.05 -22.54 11.92
CA SER A 240 31.66 -23.47 12.86
C SER A 240 31.45 -23.01 14.30
N HIS A 241 31.26 -23.94 15.23
CA HIS A 241 31.04 -23.67 16.65
C HIS A 241 32.31 -23.32 17.44
N GLY A 242 33.49 -23.33 16.81
CA GLY A 242 34.77 -23.05 17.47
C GLY A 242 34.92 -21.61 18.00
N GLU A 243 35.81 -21.41 18.96
CA GLU A 243 36.13 -20.09 19.51
C GLU A 243 36.75 -19.16 18.47
N LYS A 244 37.54 -19.70 17.53
CA LYS A 244 38.20 -18.93 16.46
C LYS A 244 37.23 -18.25 15.50
N THR A 245 36.02 -18.80 15.32
CA THR A 245 34.96 -18.22 14.48
C THR A 245 34.00 -17.32 15.26
N ALA A 246 34.13 -17.22 16.58
CA ALA A 246 33.24 -16.39 17.42
C ALA A 246 33.34 -14.90 17.09
N ALA A 247 34.56 -14.39 16.84
CA ALA A 247 34.77 -12.99 16.46
C ALA A 247 34.12 -12.64 15.12
N TYR A 248 34.23 -13.53 14.12
CA TYR A 248 33.58 -13.37 12.82
C TYR A 248 32.05 -13.34 12.95
N ARG A 249 31.47 -14.31 13.67
CA ARG A 249 30.02 -14.40 13.91
C ARG A 249 29.48 -13.14 14.60
N ARG A 250 30.15 -12.70 15.68
CA ARG A 250 29.78 -11.49 16.41
C ARG A 250 29.90 -10.26 15.53
N GLY A 251 30.99 -10.14 14.77
CA GLY A 251 31.19 -9.04 13.83
C GLY A 251 30.06 -8.95 12.80
N LEU A 252 29.68 -10.08 12.20
CA LEU A 252 28.62 -10.13 11.19
C LEU A 252 27.23 -9.85 11.75
N ILE A 253 26.91 -10.36 12.94
CA ILE A 253 25.65 -10.05 13.64
C ILE A 253 25.62 -8.56 14.02
N LEU A 254 26.72 -8.00 14.52
CA LEU A 254 26.80 -6.59 14.90
C LEU A 254 26.69 -5.66 13.69
N THR A 255 27.38 -5.95 12.58
CA THR A 255 27.28 -5.12 11.36
C THR A 255 25.86 -5.14 10.81
N ALA A 256 25.21 -6.31 10.80
CA ALA A 256 23.82 -6.42 10.40
C ALA A 256 22.87 -5.67 11.34
N ALA A 257 23.03 -5.83 12.66
CA ALA A 257 22.23 -5.11 13.65
C ALA A 257 22.39 -3.59 13.47
N LEU A 258 23.61 -3.12 13.21
CA LEU A 258 23.88 -1.71 12.91
C LEU A 258 23.23 -1.26 11.60
N ILE A 259 23.24 -2.09 10.54
CA ILE A 259 22.56 -1.76 9.27
C ILE A 259 21.06 -1.63 9.52
N VAL A 260 20.42 -2.61 10.16
CA VAL A 260 18.99 -2.57 10.47
C VAL A 260 18.66 -1.37 11.37
N LEU A 261 19.48 -1.11 12.38
CA LEU A 261 19.30 0.04 13.27
C LEU A 261 19.41 1.37 12.51
N ASN A 262 20.41 1.52 11.62
CA ASN A 262 20.55 2.73 10.80
C ASN A 262 19.34 2.91 9.87
N LEU A 263 18.82 1.83 9.29
CA LEU A 263 17.60 1.90 8.47
C LEU A 263 16.38 2.33 9.29
N ILE A 264 16.23 1.82 10.52
CA ILE A 264 15.15 2.25 11.43
C ILE A 264 15.31 3.74 11.79
N VAL A 265 16.51 4.16 12.19
CA VAL A 265 16.79 5.57 12.54
C VAL A 265 16.54 6.50 11.36
N LEU A 266 16.94 6.09 10.15
CA LEU A 266 16.69 6.82 8.91
C LEU A 266 15.18 7.05 8.70
N ASN A 267 14.35 6.02 8.88
CA ASN A 267 12.91 6.14 8.76
C ASN A 267 12.30 7.07 9.82
N VAL A 268 12.73 6.95 11.07
CA VAL A 268 12.26 7.81 12.18
C VAL A 268 12.64 9.27 11.94
N TRP A 269 13.84 9.52 11.41
CA TRP A 269 14.29 10.87 11.07
C TRP A 269 13.51 11.44 9.88
N LEU A 270 13.34 10.66 8.80
CA LEU A 270 12.56 11.04 7.62
C LEU A 270 11.08 11.25 7.93
N PHE A 271 10.51 10.57 8.92
CA PHE A 271 9.12 10.77 9.33
C PHE A 271 8.81 12.25 9.63
N LYS A 272 9.78 12.97 10.21
CA LYS A 272 9.68 14.39 10.54
C LYS A 272 9.89 15.34 9.36
N VAL A 273 10.41 14.84 8.23
CA VAL A 273 10.70 15.65 7.05
C VAL A 273 9.47 15.64 6.14
N SER A 274 8.69 16.72 6.16
CA SER A 274 7.46 16.89 5.34
C SER A 274 7.72 17.45 3.93
N ALA A 275 8.98 17.73 3.57
CA ALA A 275 9.30 18.68 2.50
C ALA A 275 9.34 18.13 1.06
N VAL A 276 9.38 16.81 0.84
CA VAL A 276 9.54 16.24 -0.52
C VAL A 276 8.35 15.35 -0.87
N ARG A 277 7.33 15.99 -1.43
CA ARG A 277 6.14 15.36 -2.03
C ARG A 277 6.06 15.71 -3.51
N LEU A 278 5.68 14.74 -4.33
CA LEU A 278 5.47 14.94 -5.76
C LEU A 278 4.07 14.44 -6.14
N ASP A 279 3.22 15.35 -6.60
CA ASP A 279 1.87 15.06 -7.07
C ASP A 279 1.91 14.78 -8.58
N LEU A 280 1.49 13.57 -8.97
CA LEU A 280 1.45 13.09 -10.36
C LEU A 280 0.08 13.22 -11.03
N THR A 281 -0.96 13.68 -10.31
CA THR A 281 -2.31 13.80 -10.88
C THR A 281 -2.35 14.81 -12.04
N GLU A 282 -3.19 14.53 -13.04
CA GLU A 282 -3.23 15.32 -14.28
C GLU A 282 -3.56 16.80 -14.03
N GLN A 283 -4.47 17.07 -13.07
CA GLN A 283 -4.87 18.42 -12.69
C GLN A 283 -4.15 18.94 -11.43
N ARG A 284 -3.17 18.20 -10.90
CA ARG A 284 -2.57 18.48 -9.58
C ARG A 284 -3.65 18.61 -8.48
N GLU A 285 -4.58 17.67 -8.46
CA GLU A 285 -5.76 17.68 -7.58
C GLU A 285 -5.38 17.72 -6.09
N TYR A 286 -4.17 17.27 -5.75
CA TYR A 286 -3.64 17.25 -4.38
C TYR A 286 -2.62 18.36 -4.12
N SER A 287 -2.41 19.26 -5.08
CA SER A 287 -1.59 20.45 -4.91
C SER A 287 -2.47 21.64 -4.55
N LEU A 288 -2.26 22.18 -3.35
CA LEU A 288 -2.97 23.38 -2.92
C LEU A 288 -2.75 24.54 -3.89
N SER A 289 -3.85 25.21 -4.26
CA SER A 289 -3.75 26.50 -4.93
C SER A 289 -3.00 27.49 -4.03
N PRO A 290 -2.26 28.46 -4.61
CA PRO A 290 -1.58 29.49 -3.82
C PRO A 290 -2.54 30.21 -2.88
N VAL A 291 -3.76 30.48 -3.34
CA VAL A 291 -4.81 31.16 -2.58
C VAL A 291 -5.25 30.31 -1.39
N THR A 292 -5.53 29.03 -1.60
CA THR A 292 -5.94 28.12 -0.52
C THR A 292 -4.83 27.97 0.52
N ARG A 293 -3.56 27.89 0.08
CA ARG A 293 -2.41 27.86 0.99
C ARG A 293 -2.30 29.15 1.81
N ASP A 294 -2.50 30.31 1.19
CA ASP A 294 -2.48 31.60 1.88
C ASP A 294 -3.64 31.70 2.88
N LEU A 295 -4.84 31.23 2.54
CA LEU A 295 -5.98 31.20 3.46
C LEU A 295 -5.71 30.29 4.67
N ILE A 296 -5.26 29.07 4.43
CA ILE A 296 -4.98 28.08 5.48
C ILE A 296 -3.85 28.56 6.41
N SER A 297 -2.80 29.17 5.85
CA SER A 297 -1.66 29.67 6.65
C SER A 297 -1.99 30.89 7.52
N ASN A 298 -3.05 31.63 7.18
CA ASN A 298 -3.50 32.81 7.91
C ASN A 298 -4.69 32.55 8.85
N LEU A 299 -5.08 31.28 9.06
CA LEU A 299 -6.12 30.92 10.03
C LEU A 299 -5.69 31.33 11.45
N GLN A 300 -6.52 32.10 12.14
CA GLN A 300 -6.28 32.56 13.50
C GLN A 300 -6.85 31.60 14.55
N GLU A 301 -7.90 30.86 14.19
CA GLU A 301 -8.55 29.84 15.02
C GLU A 301 -8.56 28.48 14.29
N PRO A 302 -8.74 27.37 15.02
CA PRO A 302 -8.88 26.05 14.39
C PRO A 302 -10.13 26.01 13.49
N LEU A 303 -9.94 25.67 12.21
CA LEU A 303 -11.03 25.42 11.26
C LEU A 303 -11.42 23.94 11.30
N LEU A 304 -12.67 23.62 11.63
CA LEU A 304 -13.20 22.26 11.55
C LEU A 304 -13.95 22.09 10.23
N ILE A 305 -13.53 21.15 9.40
CA ILE A 305 -14.30 20.71 8.22
C ILE A 305 -14.78 19.30 8.46
N ARG A 306 -16.10 19.11 8.57
CA ARG A 306 -16.73 17.81 8.80
C ARG A 306 -17.58 17.40 7.61
N GLY A 307 -17.20 16.30 6.95
CA GLY A 307 -17.96 15.68 5.87
C GLY A 307 -18.94 14.64 6.40
N TYR A 308 -20.22 14.82 6.11
CA TYR A 308 -21.30 13.89 6.40
C TYR A 308 -21.62 13.09 5.14
N PHE A 309 -21.05 11.88 5.04
CA PHE A 309 -21.18 11.03 3.86
C PHE A 309 -21.66 9.63 4.24
N SER A 310 -22.80 9.23 3.69
CA SER A 310 -23.32 7.87 3.89
C SER A 310 -22.60 6.85 3.01
N GLU A 311 -22.31 5.66 3.56
CA GLU A 311 -21.69 4.55 2.78
C GLU A 311 -22.55 4.11 1.59
N LYS A 312 -23.88 4.11 1.76
CA LYS A 312 -24.83 3.86 0.68
C LYS A 312 -25.41 5.17 0.19
N THR A 313 -25.00 5.60 -1.00
CA THR A 313 -25.47 6.83 -1.64
C THR A 313 -25.76 6.59 -3.13
N HIS A 314 -26.15 7.63 -3.85
CA HIS A 314 -26.39 7.58 -5.28
C HIS A 314 -25.13 7.12 -6.06
N PRO A 315 -25.24 6.28 -7.10
CA PRO A 315 -24.08 5.77 -7.85
C PRO A 315 -23.18 6.85 -8.47
N LEU A 316 -23.73 8.03 -8.79
CA LEU A 316 -22.96 9.19 -9.27
C LEU A 316 -22.20 9.94 -8.16
N LEU A 317 -22.65 9.80 -6.90
CA LEU A 317 -22.06 10.46 -5.73
C LEU A 317 -21.02 9.62 -5.03
N ALA A 318 -21.25 8.31 -4.94
CA ALA A 318 -20.35 7.36 -4.31
C ALA A 318 -18.87 7.52 -4.75
N PRO A 319 -18.57 7.81 -6.03
CA PRO A 319 -17.19 7.98 -6.46
C PRO A 319 -16.56 9.34 -6.13
N LEU A 320 -17.36 10.35 -5.77
CA LEU A 320 -16.86 11.68 -5.38
C LEU A 320 -16.39 11.71 -3.91
N VAL A 321 -16.99 10.90 -3.04
CA VAL A 321 -16.66 10.85 -1.61
C VAL A 321 -15.16 10.60 -1.35
N PRO A 322 -14.49 9.62 -1.99
CA PRO A 322 -13.05 9.43 -1.83
C PRO A 322 -12.23 10.65 -2.26
N THR A 323 -12.59 11.28 -3.38
CA THR A 323 -11.87 12.47 -3.89
C THR A 323 -12.01 13.64 -2.92
N ILE A 324 -13.23 13.96 -2.46
CA ILE A 324 -13.45 15.03 -1.47
C ILE A 324 -12.68 14.73 -0.18
N ARG A 325 -12.76 13.49 0.32
CA ARG A 325 -12.02 13.03 1.49
C ARG A 325 -10.52 13.30 1.35
N ASP A 326 -9.96 12.94 0.21
CA ASP A 326 -8.53 13.09 -0.04
C ASP A 326 -8.12 14.56 -0.15
N THR A 327 -8.92 15.39 -0.83
CA THR A 327 -8.69 16.84 -0.92
C THR A 327 -8.71 17.52 0.46
N LEU A 328 -9.73 17.23 1.27
CA LEU A 328 -9.82 17.77 2.63
C LEU A 328 -8.61 17.33 3.47
N ARG A 329 -8.17 16.08 3.33
CA ARG A 329 -7.00 15.57 4.04
C ARG A 329 -5.71 16.29 3.64
N GLU A 330 -5.57 16.73 2.39
CA GLU A 330 -4.44 17.58 2.00
C GLU A 330 -4.52 18.97 2.64
N TYR A 331 -5.73 19.52 2.83
CA TYR A 331 -5.92 20.80 3.52
C TYR A 331 -5.48 20.70 4.98
N GLU A 332 -5.86 19.60 5.66
CA GLU A 332 -5.44 19.28 7.02
C GLU A 332 -3.92 19.19 7.12
N ILE A 333 -3.27 18.42 6.24
CA ILE A 333 -1.81 18.23 6.26
C ILE A 333 -1.08 19.57 6.05
N ALA A 334 -1.57 20.43 5.17
CA ALA A 334 -0.94 21.72 4.91
C ALA A 334 -1.14 22.75 6.02
N SER A 335 -2.19 22.60 6.84
CA SER A 335 -2.51 23.52 7.93
C SER A 335 -1.61 23.43 9.16
N ASN A 336 -0.74 22.41 9.22
CA ASN A 336 0.08 22.09 10.40
C ASN A 336 -0.74 22.02 11.72
N GLY A 337 -1.99 21.57 11.66
CA GLY A 337 -2.87 21.37 12.81
C GLY A 337 -3.90 22.47 13.07
N ASN A 338 -3.91 23.56 12.29
CA ASN A 338 -4.94 24.61 12.38
C ASN A 338 -6.25 24.26 11.64
N LEU A 339 -6.27 23.16 10.89
CA LEU A 339 -7.45 22.64 10.20
C LEU A 339 -7.63 21.18 10.60
N ILE A 340 -8.81 20.85 11.10
CA ILE A 340 -9.19 19.50 11.54
C ILE A 340 -10.23 18.96 10.55
N VAL A 341 -9.99 17.77 9.99
CA VAL A 341 -10.94 17.12 9.08
C VAL A 341 -11.56 15.90 9.73
N GLU A 342 -12.89 15.86 9.74
CA GLU A 342 -13.65 14.72 10.23
C GLU A 342 -14.56 14.18 9.13
N ILE A 343 -14.58 12.87 8.92
CA ILE A 343 -15.54 12.22 8.03
C ILE A 343 -16.36 11.25 8.84
N VAL A 344 -17.67 11.40 8.73
CA VAL A 344 -18.64 10.69 9.55
C VAL A 344 -19.72 10.15 8.64
N ASP A 345 -20.12 8.91 8.87
CA ASP A 345 -21.39 8.40 8.37
C ASP A 345 -22.45 8.55 9.48
N PRO A 346 -23.41 9.50 9.35
CA PRO A 346 -24.49 9.66 10.33
C PRO A 346 -25.29 8.37 10.56
N LEU A 347 -25.40 7.49 9.57
CA LEU A 347 -26.20 6.27 9.68
C LEU A 347 -25.56 5.23 10.61
N GLN A 348 -24.28 5.37 10.92
CA GLN A 348 -23.55 4.48 11.84
C GLN A 348 -23.42 5.06 13.25
N ASP A 349 -23.60 6.36 13.42
CA ASP A 349 -23.37 7.08 14.68
C ASP A 349 -24.59 7.95 15.05
N PRO A 350 -25.51 7.44 15.90
CA PRO A 350 -26.74 8.14 16.27
C PRO A 350 -26.52 9.49 16.95
N ASP A 351 -25.40 9.65 17.69
CA ASP A 351 -25.09 10.89 18.39
C ASP A 351 -24.71 11.97 17.38
N LYS A 352 -23.91 11.62 16.37
CA LYS A 352 -23.53 12.54 15.29
C LYS A 352 -24.66 12.81 14.31
N GLU A 353 -25.58 11.88 14.12
CA GLU A 353 -26.83 12.12 13.37
C GLU A 353 -27.71 13.15 14.09
N ALA A 354 -27.89 13.02 15.41
CA ALA A 354 -28.65 13.97 16.20
C ALA A 354 -27.99 15.36 16.18
N GLU A 355 -26.67 15.45 16.32
CA GLU A 355 -25.92 16.71 16.21
C GLU A 355 -26.13 17.36 14.83
N ALA A 356 -25.99 16.58 13.75
CA ALA A 356 -26.16 17.04 12.38
C ALA A 356 -27.55 17.64 12.14
N ASN A 357 -28.60 16.94 12.57
CA ASN A 357 -29.98 17.36 12.34
C ASN A 357 -30.41 18.51 13.25
N GLN A 358 -30.09 18.45 14.55
CA GLN A 358 -30.58 19.42 15.53
C GLN A 358 -29.75 20.72 15.57
N THR A 359 -28.43 20.63 15.37
CA THR A 359 -27.53 21.78 15.50
C THR A 359 -27.28 22.46 14.17
N TYR A 360 -27.08 21.67 13.11
CA TYR A 360 -26.67 22.18 11.79
C TYR A 360 -27.76 22.07 10.73
N GLY A 361 -28.92 21.48 11.05
CA GLY A 361 -30.04 21.34 10.13
C GLY A 361 -29.80 20.39 8.95
N ILE A 362 -28.80 19.51 9.06
CA ILE A 362 -28.43 18.55 8.01
C ILE A 362 -29.39 17.36 8.08
N GLN A 363 -30.12 17.12 7.00
CA GLN A 363 -31.11 16.05 6.91
C GLN A 363 -30.80 15.12 5.73
N PRO A 364 -31.18 13.84 5.83
CA PRO A 364 -30.87 12.89 4.77
C PRO A 364 -31.71 13.22 3.54
N THR A 365 -31.05 13.25 2.39
CA THR A 365 -31.73 13.51 1.12
C THR A 365 -32.17 12.17 0.51
N PRO A 366 -33.46 12.00 0.14
CA PRO A 366 -33.93 10.81 -0.54
C PRO A 366 -33.42 10.79 -1.98
N LEU A 367 -32.50 9.87 -2.29
CA LEU A 367 -31.92 9.70 -3.62
C LEU A 367 -32.41 8.39 -4.25
N GLN A 368 -32.83 8.44 -5.51
CA GLN A 368 -33.14 7.23 -6.27
C GLN A 368 -31.85 6.60 -6.77
N ALA A 369 -31.43 5.49 -6.17
CA ALA A 369 -30.28 4.72 -6.62
C ALA A 369 -30.75 3.46 -7.36
N SER A 370 -30.33 3.30 -8.61
CA SER A 370 -30.43 2.03 -9.32
C SER A 370 -29.17 1.20 -9.06
N ASP A 371 -29.34 0.04 -8.45
CA ASP A 371 -28.29 -0.97 -8.31
C ASP A 371 -28.57 -2.17 -9.23
N ARG A 372 -27.63 -3.11 -9.32
CA ARG A 372 -27.70 -4.33 -10.14
C ARG A 372 -28.94 -5.19 -9.87
N TYR A 373 -29.64 -4.95 -8.76
CA TYR A 373 -30.82 -5.68 -8.29
C TYR A 373 -32.15 -4.89 -8.35
N GLY A 374 -32.14 -3.61 -8.74
CA GLY A 374 -33.35 -2.79 -8.88
C GLY A 374 -33.15 -1.31 -8.52
N ALA A 375 -34.20 -0.51 -8.74
CA ALA A 375 -34.27 0.88 -8.28
C ALA A 375 -34.74 0.92 -6.82
N SER A 376 -33.97 1.53 -5.94
CA SER A 376 -34.30 1.73 -4.53
C SER A 376 -34.12 3.20 -4.15
N ILE A 377 -35.00 3.72 -3.29
CA ILE A 377 -34.81 5.04 -2.70
C ILE A 377 -33.92 4.83 -1.48
N VAL A 378 -32.75 5.47 -1.49
CA VAL A 378 -31.81 5.45 -0.39
C VAL A 378 -31.75 6.86 0.18
N ASN A 379 -32.01 6.98 1.48
CA ASN A 379 -31.80 8.21 2.22
C ASN A 379 -30.32 8.32 2.53
N ALA A 380 -29.64 9.31 1.96
CA ALA A 380 -28.20 9.48 2.08
C ALA A 380 -27.85 10.91 2.48
N TYR A 381 -26.77 11.04 3.25
CA TYR A 381 -26.14 12.31 3.57
C TYR A 381 -25.01 12.59 2.58
N PHE A 382 -24.92 13.82 2.09
CA PHE A 382 -23.86 14.29 1.21
C PHE A 382 -23.66 15.79 1.44
N ASP A 383 -23.09 16.12 2.59
CA ASP A 383 -23.01 17.49 3.08
C ASP A 383 -21.62 17.74 3.71
N ILE A 384 -21.12 18.96 3.57
CA ILE A 384 -19.86 19.40 4.19
C ILE A 384 -20.15 20.56 5.13
N LEU A 385 -19.88 20.37 6.41
CA LEU A 385 -19.92 21.40 7.43
C LEU A 385 -18.54 22.06 7.54
N VAL A 386 -18.48 23.38 7.40
CA VAL A 386 -17.31 24.19 7.67
C VAL A 386 -17.59 25.04 8.90
N ARG A 387 -16.79 24.89 9.96
CA ARG A 387 -16.93 25.64 11.21
C ARG A 387 -15.63 26.37 11.54
N TYR A 388 -15.74 27.67 11.75
CA TYR A 388 -14.64 28.55 12.15
C TYR A 388 -15.08 29.40 13.35
N GLY A 389 -14.51 29.09 14.52
CA GLY A 389 -14.97 29.68 15.78
C GLY A 389 -16.43 29.35 16.07
N ASP A 390 -17.25 30.40 16.19
CA ASP A 390 -18.70 30.34 16.42
C ASP A 390 -19.53 30.35 15.12
N GLN A 391 -18.89 30.55 13.96
CA GLN A 391 -19.56 30.55 12.68
C GLN A 391 -19.53 29.14 12.06
N ASN A 392 -20.64 28.76 11.43
CA ASN A 392 -20.74 27.55 10.65
C ASN A 392 -21.41 27.83 9.31
N GLU A 393 -21.03 27.03 8.32
CA GLU A 393 -21.63 27.03 7.00
C GLU A 393 -21.78 25.57 6.55
N VAL A 394 -22.92 25.24 5.97
CA VAL A 394 -23.21 23.89 5.48
C VAL A 394 -23.33 23.95 3.97
N LEU A 395 -22.46 23.22 3.29
CA LEU A 395 -22.50 23.02 1.84
C LEU A 395 -23.24 21.71 1.58
N ASN A 396 -24.35 21.79 0.85
CA ASN A 396 -25.14 20.63 0.49
C ASN A 396 -24.77 20.13 -0.92
N PHE A 397 -25.39 19.03 -1.35
CA PHE A 397 -25.22 18.47 -2.69
C PHE A 397 -25.38 19.50 -3.84
N SER A 398 -26.32 20.44 -3.72
CA SER A 398 -26.61 21.44 -4.75
C SER A 398 -25.52 22.50 -4.87
N ASP A 399 -24.82 22.80 -3.77
CA ASP A 399 -23.70 23.75 -3.74
C ASP A 399 -22.40 23.09 -4.23
N LEU A 400 -22.29 21.77 -4.11
CA LEU A 400 -21.08 21.00 -4.43
C LEU A 400 -21.03 20.51 -5.88
N ILE A 401 -22.16 20.46 -6.57
CA ILE A 401 -22.25 19.93 -7.94
C ILE A 401 -23.00 20.92 -8.82
N GLU A 402 -22.28 21.54 -9.76
CA GLU A 402 -22.93 22.21 -10.90
C GLU A 402 -23.59 21.14 -11.78
N VAL A 403 -24.92 21.21 -11.89
CA VAL A 403 -25.76 20.28 -12.65
C VAL A 403 -25.67 20.55 -14.16
#